data_AF-A0A3D5L1F0-F1
#
_entry.id   AF-A0A3D5L1F0-F1
#
_cell.length_a   1.000
_cell.length_b   1.000
_cell.length_c   1.000
_cell.angle_alpha   90.00
_cell.angle_beta   90.00
_cell.angle_gamma   90.00
#
_symmetry.space_group_name_H-M   'P 1'
#
loop_
_entity.id
_entity.type
_entity.pdbx_description
1 polymer ?
#
loop_
_entity_poly.entity_id
_entity_poly.type
_entity_poly.pdbx_seq_one_letter_code
_entity_poly.pdbx_strand_id
1 'polypeptide(L)'
;MSDTTLHLRTILVAGKDPKRSEEIAGILTEELAGVIAVPEALKDMEADAVKSTGQRNFPKAKDNGILYLTDSPAFHERVRKQGQACACFTDDPGSSGDFPGALYLLTEPEWVDLDSYEKIYERLSGLPWTITVTERLIIRELSMEDFSDLMALYDDPEAKRFLAGPLQDKALEKENLSRYIRQVYGLYGYGYWAVEERKSHSLVGLAGFQGKLTDRGEAELGFLVRKDKRRQGIATEICRGILAFARKALPFTGVIATCDPDNKGSAAVLTALGFRQEERAIKKTDNGVEEQPPVLYYVLDEFHPQMV
;
A
#
# COMPACT_ATOMS: atom_id res chain seq x y z
N MET A 1 20.90 -2.16 -7.06
CA MET A 1 20.92 -0.68 -7.04
C MET A 1 19.57 -0.25 -7.56
N SER A 2 18.64 0.10 -6.68
CA SER A 2 17.29 0.51 -7.06
C SER A 2 17.36 1.85 -7.77
N ASP A 3 16.84 1.89 -8.98
CA ASP A 3 16.72 3.05 -9.85
C ASP A 3 15.55 3.96 -9.40
N THR A 4 15.35 4.07 -8.08
CA THR A 4 14.24 4.81 -7.48
C THR A 4 14.84 6.04 -6.80
N THR A 5 14.47 7.21 -7.29
CA THR A 5 14.83 8.47 -6.64
C THR A 5 14.05 8.57 -5.33
N LEU A 6 14.73 8.76 -4.20
CA LEU A 6 14.08 9.00 -2.91
C LEU A 6 13.33 10.34 -2.96
N HIS A 7 12.08 10.35 -2.50
CA HIS A 7 11.29 11.57 -2.32
C HIS A 7 11.66 12.25 -1.00
N LEU A 8 11.91 11.47 0.05
CA LEU A 8 12.37 11.97 1.34
C LEU A 8 13.82 12.47 1.22
N ARG A 9 14.04 13.71 1.64
CA ARG A 9 15.35 14.37 1.62
C ARG A 9 15.81 14.74 3.02
N THR A 10 14.86 14.99 3.92
CA THR A 10 15.14 15.56 5.24
C THR A 10 14.17 14.98 6.27
N ILE A 11 14.71 14.52 7.39
CA ILE A 11 13.92 14.19 8.59
C ILE A 11 14.22 15.25 9.65
N LEU A 12 13.16 15.88 10.16
CA LEU A 12 13.23 16.91 11.20
C LEU A 12 12.72 16.32 12.52
N VAL A 13 13.63 16.08 13.46
CA VAL A 13 13.28 15.51 14.77
C VAL A 13 13.00 16.64 15.76
N ALA A 14 11.77 16.68 16.28
CA ALA A 14 11.27 17.70 17.20
C ALA A 14 10.60 17.02 18.41
N GLY A 15 11.41 16.41 19.28
CA GLY A 15 10.97 15.83 20.54
C GLY A 15 10.80 16.85 21.67
N LYS A 16 10.19 16.43 22.78
CA LYS A 16 10.09 17.23 24.01
C LYS A 16 11.45 17.39 24.68
N ASP A 17 12.28 16.34 24.66
CA ASP A 17 13.67 16.37 25.13
C ASP A 17 14.62 16.65 23.95
N PRO A 18 15.33 17.79 23.94
CA PRO A 18 16.31 18.11 22.92
C PRO A 18 17.42 17.06 22.80
N LYS A 19 17.88 16.47 23.92
CA LYS A 19 18.97 15.48 23.89
C LYS A 19 18.57 14.20 23.16
N ARG A 20 17.35 13.72 23.44
CA ARG A 20 16.79 12.56 22.73
C ARG A 20 16.56 12.86 21.25
N SER A 21 16.15 14.09 20.92
CA SER A 21 16.00 14.52 19.52
C SER A 21 17.33 14.53 18.77
N GLU A 22 18.41 15.01 19.41
CA GLU A 22 19.77 14.97 18.87
C GLU A 22 20.30 13.55 18.73
N GLU A 23 20.01 12.66 19.68
CA GLU A 23 20.38 11.24 19.61
C GLU A 23 19.74 10.54 18.40
N ILE A 24 18.41 10.66 18.26
CA ILE A 24 17.67 10.07 17.13
C ILE A 24 18.18 10.66 15.81
N ALA A 25 18.34 11.99 15.75
CA ALA A 25 18.86 12.65 14.55
C ALA A 25 20.27 12.18 14.20
N GLY A 26 21.14 12.06 15.20
CA GLY A 26 22.51 11.56 15.06
C GLY A 26 22.57 10.16 14.43
N ILE A 27 21.73 9.24 14.91
CA ILE A 27 21.67 7.87 14.38
C ILE A 27 21.21 7.88 12.92
N LEU A 28 20.17 8.64 12.60
CA LEU A 28 19.59 8.69 11.26
C LEU A 28 20.48 9.44 10.23
N THR A 29 21.37 10.35 10.68
CA THR A 29 22.27 11.08 9.77
C THR A 29 23.28 10.20 9.03
N GLU A 30 23.56 8.98 9.51
CA GLU A 30 24.47 8.05 8.82
C GLU A 30 23.85 7.52 7.51
N GLU A 31 22.51 7.51 7.40
CA GLU A 31 21.78 6.96 6.25
C GLU A 31 21.21 8.03 5.30
N LEU A 32 20.92 9.24 5.80
CA LEU A 32 20.33 10.33 5.02
C LEU A 32 21.04 11.66 5.26
N ALA A 33 21.52 12.30 4.18
CA ALA A 33 22.34 13.51 4.22
C ALA A 33 21.67 14.78 4.82
N GLY A 34 20.40 14.69 5.23
CA GLY A 34 19.57 15.84 5.65
C GLY A 34 18.78 15.63 6.94
N VAL A 35 19.21 14.78 7.87
CA VAL A 35 18.52 14.64 9.16
C VAL A 35 18.98 15.72 10.13
N ILE A 36 18.03 16.47 10.70
CA ILE A 36 18.32 17.63 11.56
C ILE A 36 17.45 17.58 12.83
N ALA A 37 18.08 17.64 14.00
CA ALA A 37 17.36 17.95 15.24
C ALA A 37 16.94 19.42 15.22
N VAL A 38 15.64 19.68 15.38
CA VAL A 38 15.09 21.02 15.28
C VAL A 38 15.24 21.76 16.62
N PRO A 39 15.91 22.93 16.68
CA PRO A 39 16.04 23.71 17.91
C PRO A 39 14.67 24.15 18.46
N GLU A 40 14.59 24.30 19.79
CA GLU A 40 13.42 24.76 20.56
C GLU A 40 12.66 25.95 19.91
N ALA A 41 13.38 26.86 19.24
CA ALA A 41 12.88 28.09 18.64
C ALA A 41 11.95 27.92 17.41
N LEU A 42 11.89 26.74 16.79
CA LEU A 42 10.95 26.45 15.69
C LEU A 42 9.54 26.07 16.19
N LYS A 43 9.33 26.05 17.52
CA LYS A 43 8.01 25.89 18.15
C LYS A 43 7.06 27.09 17.88
N ASP A 44 7.58 28.23 17.42
CA ASP A 44 6.89 29.53 17.34
C ASP A 44 6.43 29.95 15.91
N MET A 45 6.41 29.07 14.91
CA MET A 45 5.83 29.42 13.60
C MET A 45 4.31 29.62 13.71
N GLU A 46 3.87 30.86 13.52
CA GLU A 46 2.53 31.39 13.85
C GLU A 46 1.36 30.60 13.22
N ALA A 47 0.28 30.48 14.00
CA ALA A 47 -0.93 29.75 13.68
C ALA A 47 -2.03 30.70 13.16
N ASP A 48 -2.49 30.49 11.94
CA ASP A 48 -3.83 30.94 11.56
C ASP A 48 -4.86 29.87 11.91
N ALA A 49 -5.76 30.23 12.82
CA ALA A 49 -6.82 29.37 13.32
C ALA A 49 -7.89 29.14 12.23
N VAL A 50 -7.98 27.91 11.71
CA VAL A 50 -9.12 27.47 10.89
C VAL A 50 -9.92 26.42 11.64
N LYS A 51 -11.24 26.63 11.70
CA LYS A 51 -12.21 25.82 12.44
C LYS A 51 -12.21 24.37 11.92
N SER A 52 -12.06 23.43 12.86
CA SER A 52 -12.23 22.00 12.67
C SER A 52 -13.65 21.68 12.16
N THR A 53 -13.77 21.23 10.93
CA THR A 53 -14.96 20.52 10.44
C THR A 53 -14.75 19.02 10.67
N GLY A 54 -15.70 18.37 11.34
CA GLY A 54 -15.63 16.98 11.81
C GLY A 54 -15.60 15.89 10.74
N GLN A 55 -14.89 16.07 9.64
CA GLN A 55 -14.56 15.00 8.70
C GLN A 55 -13.26 14.33 9.14
N ARG A 56 -13.28 13.01 9.35
CA ARG A 56 -12.09 12.15 9.49
C ARG A 56 -11.33 12.01 8.15
N ASN A 57 -11.25 13.08 7.37
CA ASN A 57 -10.44 13.12 6.16
C ASN A 57 -9.06 13.64 6.57
N PHE A 58 -8.06 12.77 6.52
CA PHE A 58 -6.67 13.17 6.71
C PHE A 58 -6.20 13.88 5.44
N PRO A 59 -5.96 15.20 5.45
CA PRO A 59 -5.44 15.89 4.28
C PRO A 59 -4.03 15.35 3.97
N LYS A 60 -3.75 15.14 2.68
CA LYS A 60 -2.40 14.77 2.21
C LYS A 60 -1.42 15.89 2.56
N ALA A 61 -0.22 15.51 3.00
CA ALA A 61 0.88 16.44 3.15
C ALA A 61 1.42 16.92 1.80
N LYS A 62 2.14 18.04 1.82
CA LYS A 62 2.88 18.55 0.67
C LYS A 62 4.06 17.65 0.38
N ASP A 63 4.26 17.35 -0.90
CA ASP A 63 5.47 16.67 -1.36
C ASP A 63 6.64 17.67 -1.47
N ASN A 64 7.38 17.88 -0.37
CA ASN A 64 8.54 18.77 -0.29
C ASN A 64 9.84 18.07 0.17
N GLY A 65 9.78 16.76 0.36
CA GLY A 65 10.84 15.90 0.84
C GLY A 65 11.15 16.02 2.32
N ILE A 66 10.24 16.56 3.14
CA ILE A 66 10.45 16.79 4.57
C ILE A 66 9.48 15.92 5.40
N LEU A 67 10.03 15.06 6.25
CA LEU A 67 9.29 14.32 7.27
C LEU A 67 9.59 14.88 8.66
N TYR A 68 8.56 15.30 9.40
CA TYR A 68 8.69 15.68 10.80
C TYR A 68 8.48 14.46 11.72
N LEU A 69 9.35 14.30 12.71
CA LEU A 69 9.28 13.24 13.71
C LEU A 69 9.14 13.86 15.11
N THR A 70 8.12 13.47 15.89
CA THR A 70 7.85 14.09 17.20
C THR A 70 7.23 13.15 18.22
N ASP A 71 7.50 13.35 19.51
CA ASP A 71 6.82 12.70 20.65
C ASP A 71 5.73 13.60 21.27
N SER A 72 5.42 14.73 20.61
CA SER A 72 4.50 15.76 21.08
C SER A 72 3.21 15.76 20.24
N PRO A 73 2.08 15.28 20.80
CA PRO A 73 0.78 15.30 20.10
C PRO A 73 0.38 16.70 19.62
N ALA A 74 0.67 17.73 20.42
CA ALA A 74 0.37 19.12 20.08
C ALA A 74 1.22 19.62 18.90
N PHE A 75 2.50 19.23 18.82
CA PHE A 75 3.36 19.58 17.69
C PHE A 75 2.91 18.86 16.42
N HIS A 76 2.64 17.55 16.52
CA HIS A 76 2.10 16.75 15.42
C HIS A 76 0.82 17.38 14.84
N GLU A 77 -0.13 17.77 15.68
CA GLU A 77 -1.36 18.41 15.21
C GLU A 77 -1.10 19.73 14.45
N ARG A 78 -0.17 20.55 14.94
CA ARG A 78 0.20 21.83 14.28
C ARG A 78 0.82 21.59 12.90
N VAL A 79 1.84 20.73 12.82
CA VAL A 79 2.54 20.40 11.58
C VAL A 79 1.56 19.81 10.55
N ARG A 80 0.69 18.90 10.98
CA ARG A 80 -0.32 18.31 10.11
C ARG A 80 -1.33 19.34 9.59
N LYS A 81 -1.76 20.31 10.42
CA LYS A 81 -2.65 21.40 10.00
C LYS A 81 -2.02 22.32 8.97
N GLN A 82 -0.69 22.45 8.96
CA GLN A 82 0.06 23.17 7.92
C GLN A 82 0.26 22.35 6.64
N GLY A 83 -0.25 21.11 6.60
CA GLY A 83 -0.15 20.20 5.46
C GLY A 83 1.26 19.62 5.29
N GLN A 84 1.99 19.39 6.38
CA GLN A 84 3.32 18.78 6.37
C GLN A 84 3.25 17.31 6.80
N ALA A 85 4.16 16.48 6.29
CA ALA A 85 4.23 15.06 6.65
C ALA A 85 4.80 14.94 8.07
N CYS A 86 4.04 14.32 8.98
CA CYS A 86 4.47 14.16 10.36
C CYS A 86 4.15 12.75 10.87
N ALA A 87 5.17 12.08 11.38
CA ALA A 87 5.05 10.83 12.13
C ALA A 87 5.38 11.07 13.60
N CYS A 88 4.79 10.26 14.46
CA CYS A 88 5.06 10.32 15.89
C CYS A 88 6.05 9.23 16.30
N PHE A 89 6.74 9.43 17.42
CA PHE A 89 7.51 8.38 18.08
C PHE A 89 7.22 8.35 19.59
N THR A 90 7.53 7.21 20.22
CA THR A 90 7.48 7.04 21.66
C THR A 90 8.52 6.04 22.14
N ASP A 91 9.14 6.34 23.28
CA ASP A 91 10.03 5.41 24.00
C ASP A 91 9.25 4.56 25.02
N ASP A 92 7.99 4.91 25.31
CA ASP A 92 7.11 4.18 26.23
C ASP A 92 5.68 4.12 25.64
N PRO A 93 5.36 3.11 24.83
CA PRO A 93 4.02 2.97 24.24
C PRO A 93 2.92 2.71 25.29
N GLY A 94 3.27 2.24 26.49
CA GLY A 94 2.31 1.97 27.57
C GLY A 94 1.88 3.22 28.33
N SER A 95 2.76 4.21 28.41
CA SER A 95 2.50 5.50 29.09
C SER A 95 2.34 6.68 28.13
N SER A 96 2.59 6.49 26.84
CA SER A 96 2.39 7.53 25.84
C SER A 96 0.91 7.88 25.76
N GLY A 97 0.57 9.12 26.10
CA GLY A 97 -0.78 9.63 25.91
C GLY A 97 -1.21 9.56 24.43
N ASP A 98 -2.48 9.87 24.17
CA ASP A 98 -3.05 9.74 22.83
C ASP A 98 -2.39 10.66 21.79
N PHE A 99 -2.14 10.11 20.59
CA PHE A 99 -1.72 10.85 19.40
C PHE A 99 -2.88 10.95 18.39
N PRO A 100 -3.86 11.84 18.61
CA PRO A 100 -5.07 11.87 17.80
C PRO A 100 -4.78 12.14 16.33
N GLY A 101 -5.11 11.15 15.50
CA GLY A 101 -4.98 11.21 14.06
C GLY A 101 -3.55 11.17 13.54
N ALA A 102 -2.59 10.69 14.35
CA ALA A 102 -1.33 10.19 13.83
C ALA A 102 -1.59 8.86 13.11
N LEU A 103 -1.05 8.71 11.90
CA LEU A 103 -1.11 7.45 11.16
C LEU A 103 0.05 6.51 11.52
N TYR A 104 1.15 7.08 12.02
CA TYR A 104 2.37 6.37 12.38
C TYR A 104 2.82 6.79 13.77
N LEU A 105 3.04 5.80 14.63
CA LEU A 105 3.67 5.94 15.94
C LEU A 105 4.81 4.92 15.99
N LEU A 106 6.04 5.40 15.88
CA LEU A 106 7.24 4.57 15.89
C LEU A 106 7.65 4.28 17.33
N THR A 107 7.80 3.00 17.65
CA THR A 107 8.52 2.54 18.83
C THR A 107 9.96 2.33 18.41
N GLU A 108 10.90 2.97 19.09
CA GLU A 108 12.34 2.85 18.79
C GLU A 108 12.72 3.37 17.38
N PRO A 109 12.48 4.66 17.08
CA PRO A 109 12.76 5.27 15.78
C PRO A 109 14.21 5.11 15.29
N GLU A 110 15.16 4.85 16.19
CA GLU A 110 16.57 4.58 15.88
C GLU A 110 16.80 3.26 15.13
N TRP A 111 15.89 2.28 15.21
CA TRP A 111 16.02 0.98 14.52
C TRP A 111 15.25 0.92 13.21
N VAL A 112 14.57 2.00 12.83
CA VAL A 112 13.78 2.08 11.60
C VAL A 112 14.71 2.40 10.45
N ASP A 113 14.75 1.54 9.43
CA ASP A 113 15.55 1.76 8.23
C ASP A 113 15.02 2.93 7.36
N LEU A 114 15.90 3.49 6.52
CA LEU A 114 15.53 4.59 5.63
C LEU A 114 14.38 4.25 4.66
N ASP A 115 14.28 3.01 4.19
CA ASP A 115 13.19 2.57 3.29
C ASP A 115 11.82 2.68 3.98
N SER A 116 11.77 2.38 5.28
CA SER A 116 10.58 2.54 6.11
C SER A 116 10.21 4.01 6.32
N TYR A 117 11.20 4.89 6.51
CA TYR A 117 10.96 6.34 6.58
C TYR A 117 10.49 6.94 5.26
N GLU A 118 11.10 6.55 4.13
CA GLU A 118 10.65 6.92 2.78
C GLU A 118 9.19 6.55 2.60
N LYS A 119 8.82 5.30 2.92
CA LYS A 119 7.45 4.82 2.86
C LYS A 119 6.51 5.64 3.75
N ILE A 120 6.88 5.88 5.01
CA ILE A 120 6.06 6.73 5.90
C ILE A 120 5.82 8.11 5.26
N TYR A 121 6.87 8.73 4.72
CA TYR A 121 6.78 10.02 4.03
C TYR A 121 5.88 9.95 2.80
N GLU A 122 6.09 8.98 1.90
CA GLU A 122 5.31 8.81 0.69
C GLU A 122 3.82 8.73 1.00
N ARG A 123 3.44 7.94 2.02
CA ARG A 123 2.03 7.75 2.35
C ARG A 123 1.40 8.98 2.99
N LEU A 124 2.14 9.66 3.87
CA LEU A 124 1.69 10.92 4.47
C LEU A 124 1.51 12.02 3.41
N SER A 125 2.37 12.02 2.39
CA SER A 125 2.31 12.93 1.22
C SER A 125 1.34 12.46 0.14
N GLY A 126 0.79 11.25 0.29
CA GLY A 126 -0.15 10.64 -0.65
C GLY A 126 0.46 10.29 -2.01
N LEU A 127 1.76 10.00 -2.02
CA LEU A 127 2.52 9.36 -3.08
C LEU A 127 2.35 7.83 -3.00
N PRO A 128 2.26 7.13 -4.14
CA PRO A 128 2.05 5.70 -4.14
C PRO A 128 3.36 4.92 -3.86
N TRP A 129 3.34 4.02 -2.87
CA TRP A 129 4.49 3.15 -2.59
C TRP A 129 4.78 2.22 -3.75
N THR A 130 6.04 2.19 -4.19
CA THR A 130 6.50 1.16 -5.13
C THR A 130 6.92 -0.09 -4.36
N ILE A 131 6.16 -1.18 -4.48
CA ILE A 131 6.47 -2.44 -3.77
C ILE A 131 7.57 -3.24 -4.47
N THR A 132 7.69 -3.13 -5.80
CA THR A 132 8.75 -3.77 -6.56
C THR A 132 8.85 -3.21 -7.98
N VAL A 133 10.04 -3.34 -8.57
CA VAL A 133 10.32 -3.04 -9.98
C VAL A 133 10.87 -4.30 -10.62
N THR A 134 10.33 -4.65 -11.78
CA THR A 134 10.77 -5.79 -12.59
C THR A 134 11.52 -5.29 -13.82
N GLU A 135 11.85 -6.21 -14.74
CA GLU A 135 12.46 -5.84 -16.02
C GLU A 135 11.59 -4.82 -16.78
N ARG A 136 10.27 -5.05 -16.85
CA ARG A 136 9.36 -4.23 -17.68
C ARG A 136 8.41 -3.36 -16.88
N LEU A 137 8.24 -3.61 -15.58
CA LEU A 137 7.09 -3.10 -14.82
C LEU A 137 7.52 -2.38 -13.53
N ILE A 138 6.70 -1.41 -13.14
CA ILE A 138 6.68 -0.80 -11.81
C ILE A 138 5.37 -1.25 -11.17
N ILE A 139 5.44 -1.83 -9.97
CA ILE A 139 4.26 -2.27 -9.22
C ILE A 139 4.15 -1.37 -8.00
N ARG A 140 3.10 -0.54 -7.97
CA ARG A 140 2.93 0.53 -6.98
C ARG A 140 1.51 0.65 -6.46
N GLU A 141 1.34 1.30 -5.32
CA GLU A 141 0.01 1.63 -4.80
C GLU A 141 -0.81 2.41 -5.85
N LEU A 142 -2.12 2.29 -5.74
CA LEU A 142 -3.06 3.03 -6.57
C LEU A 142 -3.02 4.52 -6.19
N SER A 143 -3.17 5.35 -7.21
CA SER A 143 -3.32 6.79 -7.09
C SER A 143 -4.68 7.21 -7.67
N MET A 144 -5.09 8.45 -7.36
CA MET A 144 -6.31 9.00 -7.97
C MET A 144 -6.14 9.28 -9.47
N GLU A 145 -4.90 9.37 -9.96
CA GLU A 145 -4.57 9.60 -11.36
C GLU A 145 -4.85 8.35 -12.21
N ASP A 146 -4.77 7.16 -11.61
CA ASP A 146 -5.05 5.89 -12.27
C ASP A 146 -6.55 5.70 -12.59
N PHE A 147 -7.45 6.57 -12.09
CA PHE A 147 -8.90 6.37 -12.19
C PHE A 147 -9.39 6.12 -13.62
N SER A 148 -8.97 6.96 -14.58
CA SER A 148 -9.41 6.84 -15.98
C SER A 148 -8.94 5.53 -16.60
N ASP A 149 -7.70 5.14 -16.33
CA ASP A 149 -7.11 3.92 -16.88
C ASP A 149 -7.70 2.66 -16.24
N LEU A 150 -8.01 2.70 -14.93
CA LEU A 150 -8.72 1.62 -14.24
C LEU A 150 -10.13 1.43 -14.81
N MET A 151 -10.86 2.51 -15.07
CA MET A 151 -12.18 2.42 -15.71
C MET A 151 -12.08 1.77 -17.10
N ALA A 152 -11.09 2.15 -17.90
CA ALA A 152 -10.85 1.52 -19.20
C ALA A 152 -10.46 0.04 -19.07
N LEU A 153 -9.68 -0.31 -18.05
CA LEU A 153 -9.27 -1.68 -17.76
C LEU A 153 -10.47 -2.56 -17.38
N TYR A 154 -11.38 -2.03 -16.56
CA TYR A 154 -12.62 -2.72 -16.17
C TYR A 154 -13.68 -2.73 -17.27
N ASP A 155 -13.64 -1.78 -18.21
CA ASP A 155 -14.62 -1.69 -19.30
C ASP A 155 -14.44 -2.78 -20.37
N ASP A 156 -13.29 -3.47 -20.38
CA ASP A 156 -12.97 -4.53 -21.33
C ASP A 156 -14.01 -5.67 -21.35
N PRO A 157 -14.68 -5.93 -22.49
CA PRO A 157 -15.70 -6.97 -22.60
C PRO A 157 -15.23 -8.37 -22.23
N GLU A 158 -13.95 -8.71 -22.46
CA GLU A 158 -13.43 -10.02 -22.08
C GLU A 158 -13.23 -10.13 -20.57
N ALA A 159 -12.67 -9.09 -19.93
CA ALA A 159 -12.50 -9.05 -18.48
C ALA A 159 -13.84 -9.07 -17.74
N LYS A 160 -14.83 -8.32 -18.21
CA LYS A 160 -16.18 -8.25 -17.60
C LYS A 160 -16.88 -9.58 -17.46
N ARG A 161 -16.55 -10.57 -18.31
CA ARG A 161 -17.11 -11.92 -18.20
C ARG A 161 -16.72 -12.61 -16.89
N PHE A 162 -15.61 -12.20 -16.28
CA PHE A 162 -15.01 -12.84 -15.11
C PHE A 162 -14.91 -11.92 -13.89
N LEU A 163 -15.17 -10.62 -14.03
CA LEU A 163 -15.21 -9.68 -12.92
C LEU A 163 -16.54 -9.79 -12.17
N ALA A 164 -16.49 -9.63 -10.85
CA ALA A 164 -17.67 -9.67 -10.00
C ALA A 164 -18.46 -8.36 -10.13
N GLY A 165 -19.65 -8.44 -10.75
CA GLY A 165 -20.63 -7.37 -10.80
C GLY A 165 -20.35 -6.27 -11.84
N PRO A 166 -21.37 -5.46 -12.18
CA PRO A 166 -21.21 -4.34 -13.09
C PRO A 166 -20.43 -3.20 -12.42
N LEU A 167 -19.75 -2.39 -13.25
CA LEU A 167 -19.22 -1.10 -12.80
C LEU A 167 -20.35 -0.23 -12.26
N GLN A 168 -20.08 0.42 -11.14
CA GLN A 168 -21.01 1.39 -10.56
C GLN A 168 -20.92 2.73 -11.29
N ASP A 169 -21.73 3.70 -10.85
CA ASP A 169 -21.61 5.07 -11.33
C ASP A 169 -20.18 5.61 -11.12
N LYS A 170 -19.70 6.41 -12.08
CA LYS A 170 -18.33 6.94 -12.08
C LYS A 170 -17.98 7.72 -10.82
N ALA A 171 -18.93 8.46 -10.23
CA ALA A 171 -18.66 9.21 -9.01
C ALA A 171 -18.43 8.26 -7.83
N LEU A 172 -19.21 7.18 -7.76
CA LEU A 172 -19.08 6.17 -6.72
C LEU A 172 -17.79 5.35 -6.88
N GLU A 173 -17.41 4.97 -8.11
CA GLU A 173 -16.12 4.30 -8.36
C GLU A 173 -14.93 5.18 -7.97
N LYS A 174 -15.01 6.49 -8.25
CA LYS A 174 -13.96 7.44 -7.86
C LYS A 174 -13.87 7.57 -6.33
N GLU A 175 -15.01 7.59 -5.64
CA GLU A 175 -15.05 7.57 -4.18
C GLU A 175 -14.50 6.25 -3.61
N ASN A 176 -14.87 5.11 -4.20
CA ASN A 176 -14.37 3.78 -3.82
C ASN A 176 -12.85 3.70 -3.95
N LEU A 177 -12.28 4.16 -5.07
CA LEU A 177 -10.82 4.26 -5.25
C LEU A 177 -10.19 5.15 -4.17
N SER A 178 -10.79 6.31 -3.92
CA SER A 178 -10.30 7.25 -2.91
C SER A 178 -10.31 6.65 -1.49
N ARG A 179 -11.36 5.89 -1.16
CA ARG A 179 -11.45 5.15 0.11
C ARG A 179 -10.46 4.00 0.17
N TYR A 180 -10.29 3.28 -0.93
CA TYR A 180 -9.35 2.17 -1.06
C TYR A 180 -7.93 2.63 -0.71
N ILE A 181 -7.45 3.68 -1.38
CA ILE A 181 -6.11 4.25 -1.18
C ILE A 181 -5.93 4.71 0.27
N ARG A 182 -6.94 5.36 0.87
CA ARG A 182 -6.86 5.87 2.24
C ARG A 182 -6.88 4.78 3.32
N GLN A 183 -7.61 3.69 3.10
CA GLN A 183 -7.96 2.76 4.17
C GLN A 183 -7.28 1.41 4.03
N VAL A 184 -7.20 0.86 2.82
CA VAL A 184 -6.78 -0.53 2.62
C VAL A 184 -5.30 -0.68 2.89
N TYR A 185 -4.46 0.13 2.25
CA TYR A 185 -3.02 -0.03 2.42
C TYR A 185 -2.56 0.37 3.83
N GLY A 186 -3.16 1.42 4.41
CA GLY A 186 -2.91 1.83 5.79
C GLY A 186 -3.23 0.74 6.82
N LEU A 187 -4.35 0.03 6.63
CA LEU A 187 -4.82 -1.00 7.56
C LEU A 187 -4.14 -2.35 7.36
N TYR A 188 -3.99 -2.79 6.12
CA TYR A 188 -3.52 -4.13 5.80
C TYR A 188 -2.02 -4.18 5.46
N GLY A 189 -1.42 -3.07 5.03
CA GLY A 189 -0.06 -3.05 4.49
C GLY A 189 0.05 -3.64 3.07
N TYR A 190 -1.06 -4.12 2.51
CA TYR A 190 -1.14 -4.69 1.16
C TYR A 190 -2.51 -4.41 0.53
N GLY A 191 -2.63 -4.71 -0.76
CA GLY A 191 -3.87 -4.60 -1.51
C GLY A 191 -3.66 -4.95 -2.98
N TYR A 192 -4.47 -4.40 -3.85
CA TYR A 192 -4.29 -4.36 -5.29
C TYR A 192 -3.40 -3.17 -5.64
N TRP A 193 -2.36 -3.42 -6.42
CA TRP A 193 -1.40 -2.43 -6.88
C TRP A 193 -1.63 -2.14 -8.37
N ALA A 194 -1.43 -0.88 -8.74
CA ALA A 194 -1.31 -0.46 -10.11
C ALA A 194 -0.04 -1.06 -10.71
N VAL A 195 -0.14 -1.54 -11.95
CA VAL A 195 1.01 -2.04 -12.71
C VAL A 195 1.25 -1.11 -13.88
N GLU A 196 2.42 -0.49 -13.88
CA GLU A 196 2.83 0.48 -14.88
C GLU A 196 3.97 -0.08 -15.73
N GLU A 197 3.95 0.14 -17.04
CA GLU A 197 5.05 -0.25 -17.93
C GLU A 197 6.16 0.79 -17.90
N ARG A 198 7.38 0.39 -17.53
CA ARG A 198 8.54 1.29 -17.33
C ARG A 198 8.85 2.19 -18.53
N LYS A 199 8.66 1.68 -19.75
CA LYS A 199 8.99 2.43 -20.97
C LYS A 199 7.97 3.51 -21.31
N SER A 200 6.69 3.23 -21.09
CA SER A 200 5.59 4.09 -21.53
C SER A 200 4.94 4.86 -20.39
N HIS A 201 5.21 4.48 -19.15
CA HIS A 201 4.52 4.95 -17.94
C HIS A 201 3.00 4.76 -18.00
N SER A 202 2.52 3.84 -18.85
CA SER A 202 1.08 3.55 -18.97
C SER A 202 0.67 2.43 -18.03
N LEU A 203 -0.54 2.54 -17.46
CA LEU A 203 -1.12 1.47 -16.67
C LEU A 203 -1.42 0.25 -17.56
N VAL A 204 -0.79 -0.88 -17.26
CA VAL A 204 -0.92 -2.15 -18.01
C VAL A 204 -1.68 -3.22 -17.24
N GLY A 205 -1.98 -3.00 -15.97
CA GLY A 205 -2.75 -3.93 -15.18
C GLY A 205 -2.99 -3.48 -13.75
N LEU A 206 -3.66 -4.36 -13.03
CA LEU A 206 -3.98 -4.26 -11.62
C LEU A 206 -3.76 -5.65 -11.02
N ALA A 207 -3.02 -5.79 -9.94
CA ALA A 207 -2.84 -7.09 -9.30
C ALA A 207 -2.47 -6.96 -7.83
N GLY A 208 -2.79 -7.97 -7.04
CA GLY A 208 -2.47 -7.98 -5.62
C GLY A 208 -3.38 -8.89 -4.84
N PHE A 209 -3.55 -8.59 -3.56
CA PHE A 209 -4.29 -9.45 -2.64
C PHE A 209 -5.61 -8.82 -2.19
N GLN A 210 -6.63 -9.65 -2.04
CA GLN A 210 -7.85 -9.24 -1.36
C GLN A 210 -7.56 -8.94 0.12
N GLY A 211 -8.25 -7.95 0.69
CA GLY A 211 -7.92 -7.42 2.02
C GLY A 211 -8.06 -8.42 3.17
N LYS A 212 -9.06 -9.30 3.14
CA LYS A 212 -9.31 -10.25 4.24
C LYS A 212 -8.60 -11.59 3.98
N LEU A 213 -7.78 -12.03 4.94
CA LEU A 213 -7.19 -13.36 4.95
C LEU A 213 -8.23 -14.44 5.28
N THR A 214 -7.97 -15.67 4.84
CA THR A 214 -8.74 -16.84 5.30
C THR A 214 -8.49 -17.08 6.80
N ASP A 215 -9.32 -17.94 7.42
CA ASP A 215 -9.10 -18.36 8.81
C ASP A 215 -7.76 -19.09 9.01
N ARG A 216 -7.12 -19.53 7.91
CA ARG A 216 -5.78 -20.14 7.91
C ARG A 216 -4.65 -19.12 7.73
N GLY A 217 -4.96 -17.83 7.55
CA GLY A 217 -3.99 -16.77 7.30
C GLY A 217 -3.55 -16.65 5.82
N GLU A 218 -4.31 -17.24 4.89
CA GLU A 218 -3.97 -17.25 3.47
C GLU A 218 -4.52 -16.01 2.76
N ALA A 219 -3.74 -15.42 1.86
CA ALA A 219 -4.16 -14.28 1.05
C ALA A 219 -4.65 -14.72 -0.33
N GLU A 220 -5.74 -14.12 -0.82
CA GLU A 220 -6.25 -14.40 -2.17
C GLU A 220 -5.65 -13.46 -3.21
N LEU A 221 -4.87 -14.01 -4.15
CA LEU A 221 -4.26 -13.30 -5.28
C LEU A 221 -5.29 -13.07 -6.40
N GLY A 222 -5.42 -11.82 -6.84
CA GLY A 222 -6.16 -11.43 -8.02
C GLY A 222 -5.30 -10.61 -8.98
N PHE A 223 -5.59 -10.69 -10.27
CA PHE A 223 -4.92 -9.88 -11.29
C PHE A 223 -5.81 -9.61 -12.50
N LEU A 224 -5.58 -8.48 -13.13
CA LEU A 224 -6.22 -8.02 -14.35
C LEU A 224 -5.16 -7.35 -15.23
N VAL A 225 -5.10 -7.74 -16.50
CA VAL A 225 -4.11 -7.23 -17.46
C VAL A 225 -4.82 -6.61 -18.65
N ARG A 226 -4.32 -5.46 -19.09
CA ARG A 226 -4.83 -4.71 -20.24
C ARG A 226 -4.79 -5.57 -21.48
N LYS A 227 -5.84 -5.50 -22.30
CA LYS A 227 -6.09 -6.40 -23.43
C LYS A 227 -4.91 -6.51 -24.40
N ASP A 228 -4.28 -5.39 -24.74
CA ASP A 228 -3.13 -5.27 -25.64
C ASP A 228 -1.82 -5.80 -25.04
N LYS A 229 -1.79 -6.12 -23.75
CA LYS A 229 -0.62 -6.64 -23.01
C LYS A 229 -0.74 -8.12 -22.62
N ARG A 230 -1.89 -8.75 -22.92
CA ARG A 230 -2.11 -10.19 -22.70
C ARG A 230 -1.22 -11.04 -23.61
N ARG A 231 -0.97 -12.29 -23.20
CA ARG A 231 -0.17 -13.30 -23.94
C ARG A 231 1.30 -12.90 -24.21
N GLN A 232 1.82 -11.92 -23.48
CA GLN A 232 3.21 -11.45 -23.56
C GLN A 232 4.01 -11.75 -22.27
N GLY A 233 3.50 -12.66 -21.44
CA GLY A 233 4.07 -12.99 -20.13
C GLY A 233 3.89 -11.91 -19.04
N ILE A 234 3.17 -10.82 -19.33
CA ILE A 234 3.00 -9.69 -18.41
C ILE A 234 2.31 -10.12 -17.11
N ALA A 235 1.20 -10.87 -17.17
CA ALA A 235 0.52 -11.36 -15.97
C ALA A 235 1.45 -12.20 -15.05
N THR A 236 2.22 -13.10 -15.65
CA THR A 236 3.16 -13.95 -14.91
C THR A 236 4.28 -13.12 -14.27
N GLU A 237 4.81 -12.11 -14.96
CA GLU A 237 5.82 -11.21 -14.39
C GLU A 237 5.27 -10.39 -13.22
N ILE A 238 4.07 -9.82 -13.36
CA ILE A 238 3.36 -9.08 -12.31
C ILE A 238 3.23 -9.94 -11.05
N CYS A 239 2.60 -11.10 -11.20
CA CYS A 239 2.29 -11.97 -10.07
C CYS A 239 3.57 -12.52 -9.43
N ARG A 240 4.62 -12.81 -10.21
CA ARG A 240 5.91 -13.24 -9.65
C ARG A 240 6.54 -12.13 -8.79
N GLY A 241 6.51 -10.89 -9.25
CA GLY A 241 6.99 -9.73 -8.46
C GLY A 241 6.21 -9.56 -7.16
N ILE A 242 4.88 -9.61 -7.22
CA ILE A 242 4.00 -9.50 -6.05
C ILE A 242 4.23 -10.65 -5.06
N LEU A 243 4.34 -11.88 -5.52
CA LEU A 243 4.60 -13.04 -4.67
C LEU A 243 5.99 -12.97 -4.02
N ALA A 244 7.00 -12.46 -4.74
CA ALA A 244 8.33 -12.25 -4.16
C ALA A 244 8.31 -11.19 -3.06
N PHE A 245 7.60 -10.07 -3.27
CA PHE A 245 7.37 -9.07 -2.24
C PHE A 245 6.62 -9.67 -1.04
N ALA A 246 5.53 -10.38 -1.27
CA ALA A 246 4.71 -10.98 -0.22
C ALA A 246 5.51 -11.94 0.67
N ARG A 247 6.37 -12.79 0.08
CA ARG A 247 7.23 -13.71 0.85
C ARG A 247 8.19 -12.98 1.77
N LYS A 248 8.66 -11.80 1.38
CA LYS A 248 9.64 -11.03 2.16
C LYS A 248 8.98 -10.16 3.22
N ALA A 249 7.84 -9.55 2.90
CA ALA A 249 7.32 -8.41 3.65
C ALA A 249 5.95 -8.63 4.30
N LEU A 250 5.23 -9.71 3.96
CA LEU A 250 3.85 -9.90 4.41
C LEU A 250 3.72 -11.15 5.30
N PRO A 251 2.87 -11.11 6.34
CA PRO A 251 2.76 -12.18 7.34
C PRO A 251 1.88 -13.36 6.87
N PHE A 252 1.81 -13.61 5.56
CA PHE A 252 0.91 -14.61 5.01
C PHE A 252 1.44 -16.02 5.28
N THR A 253 0.55 -16.91 5.70
CA THR A 253 0.85 -18.34 5.87
C THR A 253 0.75 -19.11 4.56
N GLY A 254 0.09 -18.53 3.55
CA GLY A 254 -0.11 -19.12 2.24
C GLY A 254 -0.77 -18.14 1.26
N VAL A 255 -0.78 -18.52 -0.02
CA VAL A 255 -1.46 -17.75 -1.07
C VAL A 255 -2.38 -18.67 -1.85
N ILE A 256 -3.59 -18.20 -2.09
CA ILE A 256 -4.63 -18.89 -2.83
C ILE A 256 -5.10 -18.02 -4.00
N ALA A 257 -5.80 -18.61 -4.94
CA ALA A 257 -6.50 -17.87 -5.99
C ALA A 257 -7.78 -18.62 -6.40
N THR A 258 -8.80 -17.86 -6.79
CA THR A 258 -9.99 -18.41 -7.43
C THR A 258 -10.00 -18.05 -8.91
N CYS A 259 -10.48 -18.96 -9.75
CA CYS A 259 -10.51 -18.75 -11.20
C CYS A 259 -11.77 -19.36 -11.79
N ASP A 260 -12.45 -18.62 -12.67
CA ASP A 260 -13.51 -19.19 -13.49
C ASP A 260 -12.93 -20.29 -14.41
N PRO A 261 -13.58 -21.47 -14.55
CA PRO A 261 -13.11 -22.58 -15.37
C PRO A 261 -12.93 -22.23 -16.84
N ASP A 262 -13.68 -21.26 -17.36
CA ASP A 262 -13.58 -20.78 -18.73
C ASP A 262 -12.48 -19.72 -18.89
N ASN A 263 -11.95 -19.18 -17.79
CA ASN A 263 -10.81 -18.26 -17.81
C ASN A 263 -9.48 -19.02 -17.95
N LYS A 264 -9.26 -19.60 -19.13
CA LYS A 264 -8.04 -20.36 -19.46
C LYS A 264 -6.76 -19.52 -19.33
N GLY A 265 -6.86 -18.21 -19.54
CA GLY A 265 -5.74 -17.29 -19.39
C GLY A 265 -5.23 -17.23 -17.95
N SER A 266 -6.14 -17.00 -16.99
CA SER A 266 -5.78 -16.98 -15.58
C SER A 266 -5.32 -18.34 -15.08
N ALA A 267 -6.00 -19.43 -15.47
CA ALA A 267 -5.58 -20.79 -15.12
C ALA A 267 -4.13 -21.08 -15.57
N ALA A 268 -3.77 -20.72 -16.81
CA ALA A 268 -2.41 -20.90 -17.31
C ALA A 268 -1.37 -20.08 -16.53
N VAL A 269 -1.71 -18.85 -16.12
CA VAL A 269 -0.83 -18.01 -15.28
C VAL A 269 -0.62 -18.65 -13.90
N LEU A 270 -1.69 -19.10 -13.25
CA LEU A 270 -1.63 -19.75 -11.93
C LEU A 270 -0.77 -21.01 -11.98
N THR A 271 -0.98 -21.89 -12.97
CA THR A 271 -0.14 -23.08 -13.16
C THR A 271 1.32 -22.72 -13.41
N ALA A 272 1.61 -21.71 -14.25
CA ALA A 272 2.98 -21.26 -14.51
C ALA A 272 3.68 -20.65 -13.28
N LEU A 273 2.92 -20.20 -12.29
CA LEU A 273 3.42 -19.70 -11.01
C LEU A 273 3.57 -20.81 -9.95
N GLY A 274 3.24 -22.05 -10.30
CA GLY A 274 3.33 -23.20 -9.39
C GLY A 274 2.11 -23.41 -8.50
N PHE A 275 0.98 -22.75 -8.78
CA PHE A 275 -0.25 -23.06 -8.07
C PHE A 275 -0.80 -24.41 -8.52
N ARG A 276 -1.19 -25.23 -7.55
CA ARG A 276 -1.90 -26.48 -7.75
C ARG A 276 -3.39 -26.23 -7.64
N GLN A 277 -4.16 -26.77 -8.58
CA GLN A 277 -5.61 -26.75 -8.49
C GLN A 277 -6.07 -27.78 -7.45
N GLU A 278 -6.96 -27.39 -6.54
CA GLU A 278 -7.62 -28.32 -5.61
C GLU A 278 -9.00 -28.72 -6.13
N GLU A 279 -9.43 -29.93 -5.79
CA GLU A 279 -10.79 -30.44 -6.10
C GLU A 279 -11.88 -29.84 -5.19
N ARG A 280 -11.60 -28.77 -4.44
CA ARG A 280 -12.60 -28.14 -3.58
C ARG A 280 -13.65 -27.42 -4.42
N ALA A 281 -14.71 -28.16 -4.74
CA ALA A 281 -15.97 -27.58 -5.15
C ALA A 281 -16.73 -27.08 -3.90
N ILE A 282 -17.35 -25.91 -4.06
CA ILE A 282 -18.60 -25.44 -3.44
C ILE A 282 -18.46 -24.35 -2.36
N LYS A 283 -19.22 -23.26 -2.57
CA LYS A 283 -19.82 -22.46 -1.50
C LYS A 283 -21.31 -22.82 -1.42
N LYS A 284 -21.74 -23.52 -0.36
CA LYS A 284 -23.17 -23.64 -0.03
C LYS A 284 -23.55 -22.37 0.72
N THR A 285 -24.63 -21.72 0.32
CA THR A 285 -25.27 -20.68 1.13
C THR A 285 -26.48 -21.30 1.83
N ASP A 286 -26.70 -20.92 3.09
CA ASP A 286 -27.80 -21.44 3.93
C ASP A 286 -29.20 -21.02 3.45
N ASN A 287 -29.32 -20.22 2.38
CA ASN A 287 -30.56 -19.61 1.95
C ASN A 287 -30.78 -19.76 0.43
N GLY A 288 -31.09 -20.98 -0.01
CA GLY A 288 -31.82 -21.29 -1.25
C GLY A 288 -31.57 -20.41 -2.49
N VAL A 289 -30.76 -20.97 -3.41
CA VAL A 289 -30.65 -20.64 -4.84
C VAL A 289 -29.93 -19.32 -5.20
N GLU A 290 -28.62 -19.44 -5.37
CA GLU A 290 -27.94 -19.00 -6.59
C GLU A 290 -26.80 -19.99 -6.86
N GLU A 291 -26.91 -20.81 -7.91
CA GLU A 291 -25.78 -21.58 -8.43
C GLU A 291 -24.78 -20.57 -9.00
N GLN A 292 -23.81 -20.16 -8.20
CA GLN A 292 -22.64 -19.49 -8.76
C GLN A 292 -21.90 -20.49 -9.66
N PRO A 293 -21.41 -20.07 -10.84
CA PRO A 293 -20.65 -20.94 -11.72
C PRO A 293 -19.49 -21.58 -10.92
N PRO A 294 -19.14 -22.85 -11.21
CA PRO A 294 -18.12 -23.56 -10.46
C PRO A 294 -16.83 -22.74 -10.51
N VAL A 295 -16.27 -22.33 -9.38
CA VAL A 295 -14.95 -21.67 -9.35
C VAL A 295 -13.87 -22.71 -9.08
N LEU A 296 -12.76 -22.63 -9.83
CA LEU A 296 -11.58 -23.43 -9.59
C LEU A 296 -10.76 -22.79 -8.46
N TYR A 297 -10.35 -23.61 -7.50
CA TYR A 297 -9.54 -23.18 -6.37
C TYR A 297 -8.09 -23.57 -6.58
N TYR A 298 -7.18 -22.63 -6.37
CA TYR A 298 -5.74 -22.80 -6.55
C TYR A 298 -5.01 -22.47 -5.26
N VAL A 299 -4.05 -23.31 -4.88
CA VAL A 299 -3.18 -23.13 -3.71
C VAL A 299 -1.73 -23.13 -4.16
N LEU A 300 -0.95 -22.21 -3.62
CA LEU A 300 0.50 -22.20 -3.81
C LEU A 300 1.16 -22.99 -2.67
N ASP A 301 1.54 -24.24 -2.96
CA ASP A 301 2.04 -25.19 -1.95
C ASP A 301 3.35 -24.72 -1.27
N GLU A 302 4.22 -23.98 -1.98
CA GLU A 302 5.51 -23.47 -1.48
C GLU A 302 5.49 -21.94 -1.29
N PHE A 303 4.66 -21.48 -0.34
CA PHE A 303 4.74 -20.12 0.18
C PHE A 303 5.29 -20.14 1.60
N HIS A 304 6.61 -20.02 1.71
CA HIS A 304 7.27 -19.81 3.00
C HIS A 304 7.56 -18.31 3.14
N PRO A 305 6.92 -17.60 4.09
CA PRO A 305 7.36 -16.27 4.45
C PRO A 305 8.79 -16.37 4.97
N GLN A 306 9.66 -15.45 4.57
CA GLN A 306 10.94 -15.28 5.24
C GLN A 306 10.62 -14.71 6.62
N MET A 307 10.81 -15.51 7.66
CA MET A 307 10.79 -14.97 9.02
C MET A 307 11.96 -13.99 9.12
N VAL A 308 11.65 -12.70 9.21
CA VAL A 308 12.60 -11.63 9.52
C VAL A 308 12.79 -11.59 11.03
#